data_AF-A0A4Q5ZB58-F1
#
_entry.id   AF-A0A4Q5ZB58-F1
#
_cell.length_a   1.000
_cell.length_b   1.000
_cell.length_c   1.000
_cell.angle_alpha   90.00
_cell.angle_beta   90.00
_cell.angle_gamma   90.00
#
_symmetry.space_group_name_H-M   'P 1'
#
loop_
_entity.id
_entity.type
_entity.pdbx_description
1 polymer ?
#
loop_
_entity_poly.entity_id
_entity_poly.type
_entity_poly.pdbx_seq_one_letter_code
_entity_poly.pdbx_strand_id
1 'polypeptide(L)'
;MKKYLTLLPIEARNIRQPSHLDPQWALIAVWHQKAYVLLIAFLFAVVGVVVALLSPFEYTSEVRVMPELQARSALNLKRFGALAELAGINLEGVSNTEAIRPDLYPDVLKSTPFILYLLNQPITTVKKSKYSSLAAFLTQESFSWIVRFFDRKPLTVPLSIDDRQALRLTRDQEQLIKDTKERILSDLDK
;
A
#
# COMPACT_ATOMS: atom_id res chain seq x y z
N MET A 1 10.28 -17.84 -61.67
CA MET A 1 11.34 -16.81 -61.81
C MET A 1 11.69 -16.28 -60.42
N LYS A 2 12.77 -16.79 -59.80
CA LYS A 2 13.32 -16.26 -58.53
C LYS A 2 14.69 -15.67 -58.84
N LYS A 3 14.79 -14.35 -58.83
CA LYS A 3 16.07 -13.63 -58.93
C LYS A 3 16.50 -13.33 -57.50
N TYR A 4 17.51 -14.05 -57.02
CA TYR A 4 18.17 -13.73 -55.76
C TYR A 4 18.98 -12.45 -55.97
N LEU A 5 18.63 -11.40 -55.23
CA LEU A 5 19.40 -10.17 -55.13
C LEU A 5 20.71 -10.49 -54.42
N THR A 6 21.77 -10.62 -55.20
CA THR A 6 23.16 -10.55 -54.76
C THR A 6 23.40 -9.16 -54.17
N LEU A 7 23.60 -9.08 -52.85
CA LEU A 7 24.03 -7.86 -52.19
C LEU A 7 25.50 -7.56 -52.58
N LEU A 8 25.77 -6.29 -52.88
CA LEU A 8 27.09 -5.77 -53.25
C LEU A 8 28.11 -5.99 -52.10
N PRO A 9 29.39 -6.30 -52.39
CA PRO A 9 30.40 -6.63 -51.38
C PRO A 9 30.82 -5.47 -50.46
N ILE A 10 30.27 -4.27 -50.66
CA ILE A 10 30.67 -3.04 -49.95
C ILE A 10 29.89 -2.84 -48.64
N GLU A 11 28.68 -3.37 -48.52
CA GLU A 11 27.83 -3.16 -47.32
C GLU A 11 28.15 -4.12 -46.15
N ALA A 12 29.00 -5.13 -46.36
CA ALA A 12 29.34 -6.13 -45.35
C ALA A 12 30.42 -5.66 -44.34
N ARG A 13 30.98 -4.45 -44.50
CA ARG A 13 32.12 -3.97 -43.69
C ARG A 13 31.75 -3.53 -42.27
N ASN A 14 30.48 -3.38 -41.92
CA ASN A 14 30.08 -2.88 -40.60
C ASN A 14 29.01 -3.70 -39.89
N ILE A 15 29.12 -5.03 -39.98
CA ILE A 15 28.37 -5.94 -39.12
C ILE A 15 29.40 -6.62 -38.21
N ARG A 16 29.72 -6.00 -37.07
CA ARG A 16 30.46 -6.69 -36.02
C ARG A 16 29.57 -7.80 -35.46
N GLN A 17 29.80 -9.04 -35.88
CA GLN A 17 29.20 -10.23 -35.27
C GLN A 17 29.78 -10.45 -33.86
N PRO A 18 29.01 -11.06 -32.94
CA PRO A 18 29.27 -10.99 -31.51
C PRO A 18 30.44 -11.92 -31.14
N SER A 19 31.61 -11.32 -30.91
CA SER A 19 32.70 -12.01 -30.24
C SER A 19 32.26 -12.35 -28.82
N HIS A 20 32.41 -13.61 -28.43
CA HIS A 20 32.39 -14.10 -27.06
C HIS A 20 32.95 -13.01 -26.13
N LEU A 21 32.11 -12.46 -25.23
CA LEU A 21 32.51 -11.32 -24.40
C LEU A 21 33.51 -11.79 -23.35
N ASP A 22 34.79 -11.82 -23.70
CA ASP A 22 35.84 -12.12 -22.72
C ASP A 22 35.96 -10.95 -21.73
N PRO A 23 35.77 -11.15 -20.41
CA PRO A 23 35.69 -10.03 -19.46
C PRO A 23 36.94 -9.14 -19.42
N GLN A 24 38.08 -9.65 -19.91
CA GLN A 24 39.37 -8.96 -19.91
C GLN A 24 39.41 -7.74 -20.84
N TRP A 25 38.73 -7.77 -21.99
CA TRP A 25 38.73 -6.64 -22.93
C TRP A 25 37.91 -5.46 -22.41
N ALA A 26 36.82 -5.75 -21.68
CA ALA A 26 35.97 -4.73 -21.09
C ALA A 26 36.72 -3.92 -20.02
N LEU A 27 37.56 -4.60 -19.22
CA LEU A 27 38.35 -3.97 -18.17
C LEU A 27 39.36 -2.96 -18.74
N ILE A 28 40.03 -3.33 -19.84
CA ILE A 28 41.02 -2.47 -20.52
C ILE A 28 40.34 -1.26 -21.16
N ALA A 29 39.16 -1.46 -21.78
CA ALA A 29 38.38 -0.39 -22.39
C ALA A 29 37.89 0.64 -21.35
N VAL A 30 37.41 0.19 -20.19
CA VAL A 30 37.01 1.05 -19.06
C VAL A 30 38.20 1.84 -18.51
N TRP A 31 39.37 1.21 -18.40
CA TRP A 31 40.60 1.86 -17.93
C TRP A 31 41.08 3.00 -18.83
N HIS A 32 40.94 2.84 -20.16
CA HIS A 32 41.31 3.86 -21.13
C HIS A 32 40.37 5.08 -21.11
N GLN A 33 39.13 4.92 -20.59
CA GLN A 33 38.11 5.96 -20.48
C GLN A 33 37.68 6.24 -19.03
N LYS A 34 38.61 6.08 -18.07
CA LYS A 34 38.36 6.23 -16.63
C LYS A 34 37.68 7.56 -16.23
N ALA A 35 37.97 8.65 -16.94
CA ALA A 35 37.37 9.96 -16.67
C ALA A 35 35.86 9.99 -17.00
N TYR A 36 35.45 9.39 -18.12
CA TYR A 36 34.03 9.29 -18.48
C TYR A 36 33.27 8.39 -17.51
N VAL A 37 33.89 7.28 -17.11
CA VAL A 37 33.32 6.34 -16.14
C VAL A 37 33.14 7.03 -14.77
N LEU A 38 34.14 7.78 -14.31
CA LEU A 38 34.05 8.55 -13.07
C LEU A 38 33.01 9.66 -13.15
N LEU A 39 32.89 10.37 -14.29
CA LEU A 39 31.88 11.41 -14.48
C LEU A 39 30.47 10.82 -14.43
N ILE A 40 30.22 9.71 -15.12
CA ILE A 40 28.94 9.00 -15.09
C ILE A 40 28.64 8.47 -13.67
N ALA A 41 29.63 7.84 -13.02
CA ALA A 41 29.47 7.36 -11.65
C ALA A 41 29.13 8.51 -10.68
N PHE A 42 29.81 9.65 -10.82
CA PHE A 42 29.52 10.84 -10.03
C PHE A 42 28.12 11.39 -10.31
N LEU A 43 27.69 11.43 -11.57
CA LEU A 43 26.33 11.85 -11.94
C LEU A 43 25.28 10.95 -11.30
N PHE A 44 25.44 9.63 -11.38
CA PHE A 44 24.54 8.66 -10.73
C PHE A 44 24.55 8.78 -9.20
N ALA A 45 25.71 9.04 -8.59
CA ALA A 45 25.81 9.28 -7.16
C ALA A 45 25.02 10.54 -6.75
N VAL A 46 25.18 11.64 -7.49
CA VAL A 46 24.43 12.89 -7.24
C VAL A 46 22.93 12.66 -7.43
N VAL A 47 22.50 11.97 -8.50
CA VAL A 47 21.09 11.62 -8.71
C VAL A 47 20.55 10.78 -7.55
N GLY A 48 21.31 9.78 -7.07
CA GLY A 48 20.94 8.97 -5.92
C GLY A 48 20.75 9.79 -4.65
N VAL A 49 21.67 10.74 -4.38
CA VAL A 49 21.55 11.67 -3.24
C VAL A 49 20.33 12.56 -3.37
N VAL A 50 20.08 13.12 -4.55
CA VAL A 50 18.90 13.97 -4.80
C VAL A 50 17.62 13.18 -4.57
N VAL A 51 17.52 11.96 -5.10
CA VAL A 51 16.36 11.09 -4.89
C VAL A 51 16.17 10.74 -3.41
N ALA A 52 17.25 10.42 -2.69
CA ALA A 52 17.19 10.12 -1.27
C ALA A 52 16.70 11.31 -0.43
N LEU A 53 17.19 12.51 -0.72
CA LEU A 53 16.77 13.74 -0.03
C LEU A 53 15.35 14.18 -0.39
N LEU A 54 14.85 13.78 -1.56
CA LEU A 54 13.52 14.13 -2.03
C LEU A 54 12.45 13.08 -1.66
N SER A 55 12.86 11.97 -1.03
CA SER A 55 11.95 10.95 -0.51
C SER A 55 11.16 11.51 0.68
N PRO A 56 9.82 11.32 0.71
CA PRO A 56 9.01 11.78 1.83
C PRO A 56 9.34 11.00 3.12
N PHE A 57 9.27 11.68 4.27
CA PHE A 57 9.37 11.04 5.59
C PHE A 57 8.06 10.32 5.92
N GLU A 58 8.15 9.03 6.24
CA GLU A 58 7.02 8.25 6.77
C GLU A 58 7.07 8.23 8.30
N TYR A 59 5.91 8.42 8.95
CA TYR A 59 5.78 8.42 10.40
C TYR A 59 4.87 7.28 10.85
N THR A 60 5.24 6.61 11.94
CA THR A 60 4.44 5.53 12.54
C THR A 60 3.63 6.08 13.72
N SER A 61 2.32 5.85 13.73
CA SER A 61 1.44 6.15 14.87
C SER A 61 0.94 4.87 15.53
N GLU A 62 1.11 4.75 16.83
CA GLU A 62 0.59 3.66 17.65
C GLU A 62 -0.60 4.17 18.49
N VAL A 63 -1.69 3.42 18.50
CA VAL A 63 -2.89 3.72 19.29
C VAL A 63 -3.27 2.48 20.08
N ARG A 64 -3.43 2.62 21.39
CA ARG A 64 -3.91 1.54 22.28
C ARG A 64 -5.34 1.83 22.71
N VAL A 65 -6.24 0.90 22.45
CA VAL A 65 -7.67 1.01 22.79
C VAL A 65 -8.02 -0.08 23.77
N MET A 66 -8.64 0.30 24.89
CA MET A 66 -9.17 -0.66 25.85
C MET A 66 -10.64 -0.98 25.51
N PRO A 67 -11.04 -2.26 25.55
CA PRO A 67 -12.43 -2.62 25.28
C PRO A 67 -13.34 -2.12 26.40
N GLU A 68 -14.42 -1.44 26.02
CA GLU A 68 -15.52 -1.13 26.92
C GLU A 68 -16.36 -2.41 27.11
N LEU A 69 -15.95 -3.26 28.05
CA LEU A 69 -16.84 -4.28 28.57
C LEU A 69 -17.89 -3.57 29.43
N GLN A 70 -19.04 -3.25 28.84
CA GLN A 70 -20.18 -2.78 29.63
C GLN A 70 -20.60 -3.91 30.58
N ALA A 71 -20.11 -3.87 31.81
CA ALA A 71 -20.66 -4.62 32.94
C ALA A 71 -22.02 -4.02 33.37
N ARG A 72 -22.80 -3.47 32.44
CA ARG A 72 -24.12 -2.93 32.73
C ARG A 72 -25.09 -4.12 32.77
N SER A 73 -25.70 -4.31 33.94
CA SER A 73 -26.79 -5.26 34.27
C SER A 73 -26.47 -6.70 34.65
N ALA A 74 -25.27 -7.25 34.42
CA ALA A 74 -24.97 -8.62 34.88
C ALA A 74 -24.94 -8.74 36.42
N LEU A 75 -24.54 -7.69 37.15
CA LEU A 75 -24.42 -7.75 38.61
C LEU A 75 -25.77 -7.72 39.34
N ASN A 76 -26.75 -6.97 38.84
CA ASN A 76 -28.08 -6.90 39.45
C ASN A 76 -28.96 -8.09 39.08
N LEU A 77 -28.83 -8.64 37.86
CA LEU A 77 -29.58 -9.81 37.41
C LEU A 77 -29.09 -11.10 38.10
N LYS A 78 -27.79 -11.21 38.41
CA LYS A 78 -27.22 -12.31 39.22
C LYS A 78 -27.87 -12.44 40.60
N ARG A 79 -28.33 -11.34 41.21
CA ARG A 79 -28.99 -11.37 42.53
C ARG A 79 -30.40 -11.96 42.48
N PHE A 80 -31.02 -11.98 41.30
CA PHE A 80 -32.32 -12.62 41.05
C PHE A 80 -32.19 -14.00 40.39
N GLY A 81 -30.97 -14.46 40.07
CA GLY A 81 -30.71 -15.75 39.42
C GLY A 81 -31.27 -16.94 40.19
N ALA A 82 -31.13 -16.95 41.52
CA ALA A 82 -31.68 -18.01 42.38
C ALA A 82 -33.22 -18.05 42.40
N LEU A 83 -33.89 -16.90 42.25
CA LEU A 83 -35.36 -16.84 42.15
C LEU A 83 -35.86 -17.22 40.76
N ALA A 84 -35.08 -16.91 39.73
CA ALA A 84 -35.35 -17.29 38.36
C ALA A 84 -35.21 -18.80 38.14
N GLU A 85 -34.18 -19.42 38.72
CA GLU A 85 -34.00 -20.87 38.71
C GLU A 85 -35.14 -21.60 39.43
N LEU A 86 -35.62 -21.05 40.55
CA LEU A 86 -36.80 -21.56 41.27
C LEU A 86 -38.10 -21.38 40.46
N ALA A 87 -38.19 -20.32 39.65
CA ALA A 87 -39.32 -20.05 38.76
C ALA A 87 -39.22 -20.78 37.40
N GLY A 88 -38.16 -21.57 37.17
CA GLY A 88 -37.96 -22.35 35.95
C GLY A 88 -37.54 -21.53 34.72
N ILE A 89 -37.03 -20.32 34.90
CA ILE A 89 -36.58 -19.43 33.82
C ILE A 89 -35.04 -19.43 33.70
N ASN A 90 -34.54 -19.94 32.59
CA ASN A 90 -33.10 -19.92 32.26
C ASN A 90 -32.67 -18.52 31.79
N LEU A 91 -31.83 -17.85 32.59
CA LEU A 91 -31.27 -16.52 32.31
C LEU A 91 -29.91 -16.57 31.59
N GLU A 92 -29.47 -17.74 31.15
CA GLU A 92 -28.15 -17.98 30.56
C GLU A 92 -27.92 -17.25 29.21
N GLY A 93 -28.98 -16.67 28.61
CA GLY A 93 -28.90 -15.89 27.38
C GLY A 93 -29.09 -14.37 27.52
N VAL A 94 -29.29 -13.83 28.73
CA VAL A 94 -29.66 -12.41 28.95
C VAL A 94 -28.44 -11.48 29.12
N SER A 95 -27.21 -12.00 29.00
CA SER A 95 -26.03 -11.17 28.80
C SER A 95 -25.97 -10.71 27.34
N ASN A 96 -26.79 -9.73 26.97
CA ASN A 96 -26.74 -9.12 25.65
C ASN A 96 -25.34 -8.54 25.41
N THR A 97 -24.64 -9.19 24.49
CA THR A 97 -23.30 -8.96 24.00
C THR A 97 -23.26 -7.67 23.16
N GLU A 98 -23.54 -6.53 23.79
CA GLU A 98 -23.62 -5.22 23.12
C GLU A 98 -22.24 -4.61 22.82
N ALA A 99 -21.16 -5.33 23.14
CA ALA A 99 -19.79 -5.00 22.75
C ALA A 99 -19.34 -5.92 21.60
N ILE A 100 -18.85 -5.32 20.51
CA ILE A 100 -18.10 -6.06 19.49
C ILE A 100 -16.94 -6.75 20.20
N ARG A 101 -16.82 -8.07 20.00
CA ARG A 101 -15.80 -8.83 20.72
C ARG A 101 -14.39 -8.40 20.30
N PRO A 102 -13.47 -8.14 21.25
CA PRO A 102 -12.12 -7.62 20.94
C PRO A 102 -11.28 -8.55 20.06
N ASP A 103 -11.55 -9.86 20.06
CA ASP A 103 -10.94 -10.84 19.15
C ASP A 103 -11.21 -10.53 17.68
N LEU A 104 -12.30 -9.84 17.36
CA LEU A 104 -12.67 -9.52 15.98
C LEU A 104 -12.07 -8.21 15.47
N TYR A 105 -11.44 -7.39 16.32
CA TYR A 105 -10.93 -6.08 15.92
C TYR A 105 -9.86 -6.18 14.83
N PRO A 106 -8.84 -7.06 14.93
CA PRO A 106 -7.85 -7.20 13.88
C PRO A 106 -8.45 -7.59 12.52
N ASP A 107 -9.49 -8.43 12.55
CA ASP A 107 -10.17 -8.91 11.34
C ASP A 107 -11.00 -7.81 10.67
N VAL A 108 -11.71 -7.00 11.47
CA VAL A 108 -12.46 -5.83 10.96
C VAL A 108 -11.51 -4.80 10.34
N LEU A 109 -10.39 -4.50 11.00
CA LEU A 109 -9.39 -3.54 10.51
C LEU A 109 -8.71 -4.01 9.22
N LYS A 110 -8.56 -5.33 9.03
CA LYS A 110 -7.98 -5.94 7.82
C LYS A 110 -9.00 -6.20 6.71
N SER A 111 -10.27 -5.87 6.94
CA SER A 111 -11.35 -6.11 5.98
C SER A 111 -11.33 -5.10 4.83
N THR A 112 -11.59 -5.60 3.62
CA THR A 112 -11.69 -4.76 2.41
C THR A 112 -12.73 -3.63 2.53
N PRO A 113 -13.96 -3.84 3.04
CA PRO A 113 -14.93 -2.75 3.17
C PRO A 113 -14.46 -1.65 4.12
N PHE A 114 -13.76 -1.99 5.22
CA PHE A 114 -13.19 -1.01 6.14
C PHE A 114 -12.10 -0.17 5.46
N ILE A 115 -11.17 -0.79 4.74
CA ILE A 115 -10.12 -0.07 4.01
C ILE A 115 -10.72 0.85 2.93
N LEU A 116 -11.73 0.40 2.21
CA LEU A 116 -12.42 1.20 1.19
C LEU A 116 -13.16 2.40 1.78
N TYR A 117 -13.75 2.23 2.97
CA TYR A 117 -14.33 3.33 3.74
C TYR A 117 -13.25 4.33 4.18
N LEU A 118 -12.16 3.84 4.76
CA LEU A 118 -11.06 4.65 5.26
C LEU A 118 -10.39 5.47 4.14
N LEU A 119 -10.16 4.86 2.98
CA LEU A 119 -9.59 5.51 1.80
C LEU A 119 -10.46 6.66 1.27
N ASN A 120 -11.78 6.60 1.49
CA ASN A 120 -12.72 7.64 1.08
C ASN A 120 -12.95 8.73 2.13
N GLN A 121 -12.41 8.57 3.34
CA GLN A 121 -12.62 9.54 4.41
C GLN A 121 -11.88 10.86 4.11
N PRO A 122 -12.54 12.02 4.27
CA PRO A 122 -11.88 13.31 4.09
C PRO A 122 -10.85 13.54 5.20
N ILE A 123 -9.70 14.12 4.86
CA ILE A 123 -8.65 14.44 5.82
C ILE A 123 -8.32 15.93 5.82
N THR A 124 -7.92 16.43 6.98
CA THR A 124 -7.40 17.78 7.14
C THR A 124 -5.96 17.70 7.62
N THR A 125 -5.05 18.31 6.86
CA THR A 125 -3.64 18.36 7.26
C THR A 125 -3.41 19.52 8.23
N VAL A 126 -2.40 19.41 9.08
CA VAL A 126 -1.97 20.48 10.01
C VAL A 126 -1.70 21.81 9.27
N LYS A 127 -1.26 21.74 8.01
CA LYS A 127 -1.06 22.89 7.11
C LYS A 127 -2.36 23.48 6.53
N LYS A 128 -3.54 23.06 7.00
CA LYS A 128 -4.89 23.46 6.54
C LYS A 128 -5.21 23.13 5.08
N SER A 129 -4.39 22.35 4.40
CA SER A 129 -4.76 21.74 3.11
C SER A 129 -5.90 20.75 3.32
N LYS A 130 -7.00 20.95 2.60
CA LYS A 130 -8.15 20.04 2.57
C LYS A 130 -7.97 19.08 1.40
N TYR A 131 -7.94 17.79 1.68
CA TYR A 131 -8.00 16.75 0.65
C TYR A 131 -9.40 16.14 0.68
N SER A 132 -9.94 15.82 -0.49
CA SER A 132 -11.28 15.23 -0.61
C SER A 132 -11.37 13.84 0.00
N SER A 133 -10.27 13.08 0.00
CA SER A 133 -10.19 11.73 0.56
C SER A 133 -8.74 11.35 0.93
N LEU A 134 -8.56 10.34 1.77
CA LEU A 134 -7.23 9.78 2.07
C LEU A 134 -6.55 9.23 0.81
N ALA A 135 -7.29 8.57 -0.09
CA ALA A 135 -6.75 8.09 -1.36
C ALA A 135 -6.16 9.24 -2.21
N ALA A 136 -6.82 10.40 -2.23
CA ALA A 136 -6.31 11.59 -2.91
C ALA A 136 -5.00 12.08 -2.28
N PHE A 137 -4.90 12.07 -0.94
CA PHE A 137 -3.68 12.43 -0.23
C PHE A 137 -2.52 11.46 -0.50
N LEU A 138 -2.76 10.15 -0.36
CA LEU A 138 -1.73 9.12 -0.57
C LEU A 138 -1.18 9.13 -2.00
N THR A 139 -2.04 9.43 -2.98
CA THR A 139 -1.62 9.47 -4.40
C THR A 139 -0.99 10.80 -4.81
N GLN A 140 -1.39 11.92 -4.20
CA GLN A 140 -0.87 13.23 -4.55
C GLN A 140 0.49 13.53 -3.88
N GLU A 141 0.69 13.05 -2.65
CA GLU A 141 1.90 13.33 -1.87
C GLU A 141 3.07 12.41 -2.23
N SER A 142 2.80 11.20 -2.74
CA SER A 142 3.83 10.15 -2.87
C SER A 142 5.07 10.62 -3.64
N PHE A 143 4.93 11.36 -4.76
CA PHE A 143 6.08 11.98 -5.45
C PHE A 143 5.65 13.15 -6.34
N SER A 144 5.18 14.27 -5.78
CA SER A 144 4.64 15.43 -6.54
C SER A 144 5.45 15.81 -7.81
N TRP A 145 6.79 15.69 -7.77
CA TRP A 145 7.67 15.96 -8.91
C TRP A 145 7.67 14.86 -9.99
N ILE A 146 7.63 13.56 -9.62
CA ILE A 146 7.52 12.43 -10.55
C ILE A 146 6.13 12.40 -11.17
N VAL A 147 5.08 12.67 -10.38
CA VAL A 147 3.69 12.69 -10.90
C VAL A 147 3.52 13.79 -11.95
N ARG A 148 4.17 14.95 -11.74
CA ARG A 148 4.20 16.06 -12.72
C ARG A 148 4.94 15.71 -14.01
N PHE A 149 5.89 14.78 -13.96
CA PHE A 149 6.58 14.26 -15.15
C PHE A 149 5.76 13.17 -15.87
N PHE A 150 4.90 12.43 -15.14
CA PHE A 150 4.19 11.25 -15.66
C PHE A 150 2.66 11.40 -15.84
N ASP A 151 2.10 12.62 -15.76
CA ASP A 151 0.67 12.92 -15.96
C ASP A 151 -0.30 11.92 -15.28
N ARG A 152 0.08 11.42 -14.09
CA ARG A 152 -0.78 10.46 -13.38
C ARG A 152 -1.85 11.23 -12.61
N LYS A 153 -3.11 10.91 -12.91
CA LYS A 153 -4.26 11.46 -12.21
C LYS A 153 -4.39 10.82 -10.82
N PRO A 154 -4.85 11.57 -9.80
CA PRO A 154 -5.11 11.00 -8.47
C PRO A 154 -6.19 9.91 -8.57
N LEU A 155 -5.98 8.80 -7.85
CA LEU A 155 -6.90 7.65 -7.90
C LEU A 155 -8.04 7.86 -6.91
N THR A 156 -9.27 7.93 -7.43
CA THR A 156 -10.50 7.88 -6.63
C THR A 156 -10.93 6.42 -6.50
N VAL A 157 -11.27 5.98 -5.30
CA VAL A 157 -11.66 4.59 -5.00
C VAL A 157 -13.18 4.51 -4.80
N PRO A 158 -13.90 3.54 -5.39
CA PRO A 158 -15.34 3.42 -5.19
C PRO A 158 -15.70 3.10 -3.73
N LEU A 159 -16.80 3.70 -3.24
CA LEU A 159 -17.32 3.43 -1.90
C LEU A 159 -18.04 2.07 -1.89
N SER A 160 -17.66 1.17 -0.99
CA SER A 160 -18.37 -0.11 -0.80
C SER A 160 -19.53 0.10 0.16
N ILE A 161 -20.73 0.27 -0.39
CA ILE A 161 -21.96 0.46 0.40
C ILE A 161 -22.72 -0.87 0.60
N ASP A 162 -22.41 -1.91 -0.19
CA ASP A 162 -23.17 -3.17 -0.21
C ASP A 162 -22.25 -4.39 -0.38
N ASP A 163 -22.21 -5.26 0.65
CA ASP A 163 -21.38 -6.48 0.70
C ASP A 163 -21.78 -7.54 -0.36
N ARG A 164 -22.94 -7.38 -0.99
CA ARG A 164 -23.49 -8.35 -1.95
C ARG A 164 -23.08 -8.11 -3.40
N GLN A 165 -22.43 -6.99 -3.70
CA GLN A 165 -22.03 -6.65 -5.06
C GLN A 165 -20.56 -6.98 -5.31
N ALA A 166 -20.28 -7.58 -6.47
CA ALA A 166 -18.90 -7.83 -6.89
C ALA A 166 -18.16 -6.50 -7.08
N LEU A 167 -17.14 -6.26 -6.26
CA LEU A 167 -16.31 -5.06 -6.34
C LEU A 167 -15.49 -5.09 -7.62
N ARG A 168 -15.69 -4.09 -8.49
CA ARG A 168 -14.88 -3.89 -9.69
C ARG A 168 -13.80 -2.87 -9.38
N LEU A 169 -12.59 -3.36 -9.11
CA LEU A 169 -11.42 -2.55 -8.83
C LEU A 169 -10.48 -2.54 -10.04
N THR A 170 -9.93 -1.37 -10.35
CA THR A 170 -8.82 -1.24 -11.28
C THR A 170 -7.55 -1.73 -10.60
N ARG A 171 -6.55 -2.21 -11.37
CA ARG A 171 -5.30 -2.75 -10.81
C ARG A 171 -4.57 -1.76 -9.89
N ASP A 172 -4.60 -0.48 -10.24
CA ASP A 172 -4.00 0.58 -9.42
C ASP A 172 -4.78 0.78 -8.09
N GLN A 173 -6.11 0.63 -8.10
CA GLN A 173 -6.95 0.72 -6.90
C GLN A 173 -6.74 -0.49 -5.99
N GLU A 174 -6.64 -1.69 -6.57
CA GLU A 174 -6.34 -2.92 -5.84
C GLU A 174 -4.98 -2.83 -5.14
N GLN A 175 -3.95 -2.34 -5.85
CA GLN A 175 -2.63 -2.15 -5.27
C GLN A 175 -2.66 -1.14 -4.12
N LEU A 176 -3.36 -0.01 -4.29
CA LEU A 176 -3.51 0.97 -3.22
C LEU A 176 -4.19 0.39 -1.96
N ILE A 177 -5.23 -0.43 -2.15
CA ILE A 177 -5.92 -1.11 -1.04
C ILE A 177 -4.99 -2.09 -0.34
N LYS A 178 -4.23 -2.86 -1.11
CA LYS A 178 -3.26 -3.83 -0.58
C LYS A 178 -2.16 -3.12 0.22
N ASP A 179 -1.56 -2.07 -0.34
CA ASP A 179 -0.53 -1.28 0.32
C ASP A 179 -1.08 -0.65 1.61
N THR A 180 -2.32 -0.14 1.59
CA THR A 180 -2.97 0.42 2.78
C THR A 180 -3.23 -0.64 3.86
N LYS A 181 -3.63 -1.85 3.45
CA LYS A 181 -3.84 -2.98 4.36
C LYS A 181 -2.54 -3.43 5.03
N GLU A 182 -1.42 -3.44 4.30
CA GLU A 182 -0.11 -3.80 4.86
C GLU A 182 0.43 -2.73 5.82
N ARG A 183 0.04 -1.47 5.64
CA ARG A 183 0.44 -0.34 6.51
C ARG A 183 -0.35 -0.29 7.84
N ILE A 184 -1.55 -0.87 7.90
CA ILE A 184 -2.37 -0.88 9.12
C ILE A 184 -2.09 -2.18 9.88
N LEU A 185 -1.23 -2.07 10.90
CA LEU A 185 -0.96 -3.17 11.83
C LEU A 185 -1.94 -3.10 13.01
N SER A 186 -2.52 -4.23 13.33
CA SER A 186 -3.35 -4.42 14.51
C SER A 186 -3.00 -5.75 15.16
N ASP A 187 -2.78 -5.69 16.47
CA ASP A 187 -2.55 -6.85 17.31
C ASP A 187 -3.38 -6.74 18.58
N LEU A 188 -3.77 -7.89 19.14
CA LEU A 188 -4.47 -7.97 20.41
C LEU A 188 -3.46 -8.42 21.46
N ASP A 189 -3.12 -7.51 22.37
CA ASP A 189 -2.29 -7.86 23.53
C ASP A 189 -3.08 -8.85 24.41
N LYS A 190 -2.48 -10.02 24.69
CA LYS A 190 -3.13 -11.16 25.35
C LYS A 190 -2.99 -11.13 26.86
#